data_AF-A0A369JN56-F1
#
_entry.id   AF-A0A369JN56-F1
#
_cell.length_a   1.000
_cell.length_b   1.000
_cell.length_c   1.000
_cell.angle_alpha   90.00
_cell.angle_beta   90.00
_cell.angle_gamma   90.00
#
_symmetry.space_group_name_H-M   'P 1'
#
loop_
_entity.id
_entity.type
_entity.pdbx_description
1 polymer ?
#
loop_
_entity_poly.entity_id
_entity_poly.type
_entity_poly.pdbx_seq_one_letter_code
_entity_poly.pdbx_strand_id
1 'polypeptide(L)'
;MTSLFHRAFGRAISNTLRSRPLTCTRLSHSLITHREPASPIVQLVKDRSRMQLRFFSSKPRPQNLKPPSRPYPHRQVPNRPPRRPFLGFLDRISENALFWGIITINGVVFVMWTMSTQRLKIDKNPYSYQWMINNFSSSWRNFSSGRIWTMITSCFSHENIPHILFNGFTFFFMAKPVMSILGSRNFLFLYLGSGIIANVASMSWTNLMRGRDNGSYGASAAIYGVISFLACVAPKMTFQLYGLIPIPAWLAVSGIFAYDTYSALNDSRKGIDTIGHVAGLMGGVVYFLARRFRIL
;
A
#
# COMPACT_ATOMS: atom_id res chain seq x y z
N MET A 1 14.69 22.72 -12.82
CA MET A 1 14.94 21.92 -11.59
C MET A 1 14.53 20.45 -11.67
N THR A 2 14.01 19.96 -12.81
CA THR A 2 13.49 18.59 -12.99
C THR A 2 14.52 17.56 -13.51
N SER A 3 15.68 17.98 -14.02
CA SER A 3 16.67 17.05 -14.60
C SER A 3 17.71 16.49 -13.61
N LEU A 4 17.92 17.16 -12.47
CA LEU A 4 18.87 16.72 -11.43
C LEU A 4 18.29 15.61 -10.54
N PHE A 5 16.97 15.59 -10.32
CA PHE A 5 16.30 14.55 -9.53
C PHE A 5 16.28 13.18 -10.22
N HIS A 6 16.19 13.16 -11.55
CA HIS A 6 16.15 11.92 -12.32
C HIS A 6 17.52 11.19 -12.34
N ARG A 7 18.62 11.92 -12.18
CA ARG A 7 19.98 11.35 -12.14
C ARG A 7 20.37 10.82 -10.75
N ALA A 8 19.80 11.36 -9.68
CA ALA A 8 20.03 10.88 -8.31
C ALA A 8 19.31 9.54 -8.04
N PHE A 9 18.10 9.37 -8.57
CA PHE A 9 17.30 8.15 -8.38
C PHE A 9 17.87 6.94 -9.12
N GLY A 10 18.47 7.14 -10.31
CA GLY A 10 19.10 6.05 -11.09
C GLY A 10 20.41 5.51 -10.47
N ARG A 11 21.18 6.34 -9.75
CA ARG A 11 22.44 5.90 -9.12
C ARG A 11 22.23 5.12 -7.82
N ALA A 12 21.15 5.38 -7.10
CA ALA A 12 20.82 4.65 -5.87
C ALA A 12 20.44 3.18 -6.13
N ILE A 13 19.80 2.88 -7.27
CA ILE A 13 19.37 1.52 -7.62
C ILE A 13 20.55 0.67 -8.16
N SER A 14 21.51 1.29 -8.84
CA SER A 14 22.68 0.56 -9.38
C SER A 14 23.68 0.10 -8.31
N ASN A 15 23.71 0.73 -7.13
CA ASN A 15 24.68 0.42 -6.09
C ASN A 15 24.22 -0.69 -5.12
N THR A 16 22.94 -1.09 -5.16
CA THR A 16 22.39 -2.12 -4.25
C THR A 16 22.39 -3.54 -4.86
N LEU A 17 22.75 -3.70 -6.14
CA LEU A 17 22.73 -5.00 -6.84
C LEU A 17 24.10 -5.50 -7.32
N ARG A 18 25.21 -4.98 -6.79
CA ARG A 18 26.55 -5.42 -7.17
C ARG A 18 27.35 -5.92 -5.96
N SER A 19 26.93 -7.05 -5.39
CA SER A 19 27.79 -7.83 -4.48
C SER A 19 28.94 -8.44 -5.30
N ARG A 20 30.12 -7.78 -5.28
CA ARG A 20 31.37 -8.35 -5.78
C ARG A 20 31.86 -9.44 -4.80
N PRO A 21 32.40 -10.57 -5.28
CA PRO A 21 33.06 -11.53 -4.41
C PRO A 21 34.34 -10.90 -3.85
N LEU A 22 34.56 -11.09 -2.54
CA LEU A 22 35.77 -10.67 -1.85
C LEU A 22 36.96 -11.50 -2.36
N THR A 23 37.82 -10.87 -3.16
CA THR A 23 39.17 -11.37 -3.48
C THR A 23 40.02 -11.31 -2.21
N CYS A 24 40.56 -12.45 -1.83
CA CYS A 24 41.46 -12.61 -0.69
C CYS A 24 42.84 -12.02 -1.03
N THR A 25 43.16 -10.84 -0.49
CA THR A 25 44.48 -10.24 -0.60
C THR A 25 45.41 -10.91 0.42
N ARG A 26 46.45 -11.56 -0.11
CA ARG A 26 47.50 -12.26 0.62
C ARG A 26 48.41 -11.24 1.31
N LEU A 27 48.31 -11.13 2.64
CA LEU A 27 49.29 -10.42 3.47
C LEU A 27 50.20 -11.46 4.13
N SER A 28 51.45 -11.49 3.66
CA SER A 28 52.55 -12.26 4.22
C SER A 28 53.04 -11.58 5.51
N HIS A 29 52.85 -12.23 6.65
CA HIS A 29 53.70 -12.01 7.82
C HIS A 29 54.01 -13.35 8.49
N SER A 30 55.30 -13.64 8.53
CA SER A 30 55.97 -14.75 9.19
C SER A 30 55.86 -14.63 10.71
N LEU A 31 55.19 -15.57 11.37
CA LEU A 31 55.29 -15.77 12.83
C LEU A 31 55.29 -17.27 13.15
N ILE A 32 56.50 -17.74 13.44
CA ILE A 32 56.93 -18.73 14.45
C ILE A 32 55.93 -19.83 14.80
N THR A 33 56.30 -21.05 14.42
CA THR A 33 55.62 -22.31 14.74
C THR A 33 55.91 -22.77 16.18
N HIS A 34 54.86 -22.94 16.99
CA HIS A 34 54.84 -23.93 18.07
C HIS A 34 53.66 -24.88 17.83
N ARG A 35 53.95 -26.15 17.56
CA ARG A 35 52.97 -27.24 17.47
C ARG A 35 52.79 -27.85 18.86
N GLU A 36 51.61 -27.68 19.46
CA GLU A 36 51.14 -28.62 20.48
C GLU A 36 50.40 -29.79 19.83
N PRO A 37 50.54 -31.03 20.34
CA PRO A 37 49.73 -32.15 19.89
C PRO A 37 48.30 -32.04 20.43
N ALA A 38 47.32 -32.11 19.53
CA ALA A 38 45.90 -32.09 19.88
C ALA A 38 45.50 -33.29 20.76
N SER A 39 44.70 -33.05 21.79
CA SER A 39 44.24 -34.04 22.75
C SER A 39 43.30 -35.12 22.13
N PRO A 40 43.23 -36.33 22.71
CA PRO A 40 42.48 -37.48 22.15
C PRO A 40 40.98 -37.22 21.91
N ILE A 41 40.40 -36.26 22.63
CA ILE A 41 38.96 -35.92 22.55
C ILE A 41 38.62 -35.22 21.22
N VAL A 42 39.56 -34.46 20.64
CA VAL A 42 39.31 -33.73 19.38
C VAL A 42 39.30 -34.67 18.17
N GLN A 43 40.03 -35.79 18.21
CA GLN A 43 39.98 -36.82 17.17
C GLN A 43 38.66 -37.61 17.21
N LEU A 44 38.14 -37.93 18.40
CA LEU A 44 36.91 -38.71 18.56
C LEU A 44 35.64 -38.01 18.01
N VAL A 45 35.57 -36.69 18.14
CA VAL A 45 34.45 -35.87 17.62
C VAL A 45 34.51 -35.73 16.08
N LYS A 46 35.71 -35.71 15.51
CA LYS A 46 35.94 -35.60 14.07
C LYS A 46 35.61 -36.89 13.31
N ASP A 47 35.72 -38.04 13.99
CA ASP A 47 35.44 -39.35 13.40
C ASP A 47 33.93 -39.70 13.40
N ARG A 48 33.19 -39.32 14.47
CA ARG A 48 31.72 -39.45 14.52
C ARG A 48 31.00 -38.65 13.44
N SER A 49 31.51 -37.46 13.13
CA SER A 49 30.93 -36.58 12.10
C SER A 49 31.19 -37.07 10.68
N ARG A 50 32.27 -37.83 10.43
CA ARG A 50 32.49 -38.52 9.14
C ARG A 50 31.61 -39.76 8.97
N MET A 51 31.27 -40.45 10.05
CA MET A 51 30.44 -41.66 9.99
C MET A 51 28.96 -41.34 9.70
N GLN A 52 28.41 -40.27 10.26
CA GLN A 52 27.02 -39.86 10.00
C GLN A 52 26.81 -39.30 8.57
N LEU A 53 27.82 -38.68 7.96
CA LEU A 53 27.72 -38.15 6.59
C LEU A 53 27.72 -39.25 5.50
N ARG A 54 28.07 -40.50 5.83
CA ARG A 54 28.01 -41.62 4.88
C ARG A 54 26.65 -42.32 4.83
N PHE A 55 25.79 -42.12 5.83
CA PHE A 55 24.51 -42.83 5.94
C PHE A 55 23.31 -42.15 5.26
N PHE A 56 23.45 -40.91 4.78
CA PHE A 56 22.34 -40.15 4.14
C PHE A 56 22.59 -39.70 2.69
N SER A 57 23.56 -40.29 1.98
CA SER A 57 23.80 -39.97 0.57
C SER A 57 23.76 -41.21 -0.33
N SER A 58 22.56 -41.72 -0.57
CA SER A 58 22.26 -42.61 -1.69
C SER A 58 21.21 -41.96 -2.61
N LYS A 59 21.55 -40.83 -3.24
CA LYS A 59 20.84 -40.46 -4.47
C LYS A 59 21.21 -41.48 -5.54
N PRO A 60 20.26 -42.20 -6.16
CA PRO A 60 20.59 -43.10 -7.25
C PRO A 60 21.25 -42.31 -8.39
N ARG A 61 22.30 -42.88 -8.98
CA ARG A 61 22.94 -42.36 -10.20
C ARG A 61 21.85 -42.10 -11.25
N PRO A 62 21.83 -40.95 -11.93
CA PRO A 62 20.95 -40.78 -13.07
C PRO A 62 21.32 -41.85 -14.11
N GLN A 63 20.39 -42.76 -14.37
CA GLN A 63 20.51 -43.68 -15.51
C GLN A 63 20.57 -42.81 -16.76
N ASN A 64 21.55 -43.11 -17.62
CA ASN A 64 21.76 -42.43 -18.89
C ASN A 64 20.68 -42.89 -19.89
N LEU A 65 19.44 -42.51 -19.63
CA LEU A 65 18.30 -42.73 -20.50
C LEU A 65 18.38 -41.73 -21.64
N LYS A 66 18.71 -42.20 -22.85
CA LYS A 66 18.55 -41.41 -24.07
C LYS A 66 17.11 -40.88 -24.12
N PRO A 67 16.88 -39.58 -24.32
CA PRO A 67 15.53 -39.06 -24.45
C PRO A 67 14.83 -39.73 -25.64
N PRO A 68 13.54 -40.06 -25.54
CA PRO A 68 12.80 -40.66 -26.64
C PRO A 68 12.86 -39.75 -27.88
N SER A 69 13.30 -40.31 -29.01
CA SER A 69 13.53 -39.62 -30.28
C SER A 69 12.25 -39.31 -31.07
N ARG A 70 11.08 -39.31 -30.44
CA ARG A 70 9.82 -38.97 -31.11
C ARG A 70 9.51 -37.50 -30.86
N PRO A 71 9.44 -36.65 -31.90
CA PRO A 71 8.83 -35.34 -31.75
C PRO A 71 7.40 -35.56 -31.27
N TYR A 72 7.07 -35.07 -30.08
CA TYR A 72 5.67 -34.99 -29.69
C TYR A 72 4.96 -34.12 -30.73
N PRO A 73 3.82 -34.55 -31.30
CA PRO A 73 3.04 -33.66 -32.15
C PRO A 73 2.70 -32.42 -31.33
N HIS A 74 3.24 -31.27 -31.74
CA HIS A 74 2.88 -29.99 -31.16
C HIS A 74 1.38 -29.79 -31.42
N ARG A 75 0.55 -30.16 -30.44
CA ARG A 75 -0.85 -29.80 -30.44
C ARG A 75 -0.89 -28.28 -30.44
N GLN A 76 -1.19 -27.69 -31.60
CA GLN A 76 -1.43 -26.26 -31.71
C GLN A 76 -2.61 -25.97 -30.77
N VAL A 77 -2.31 -25.42 -29.59
CA VAL A 77 -3.34 -24.89 -28.72
C VAL A 77 -3.96 -23.75 -29.53
N PRO A 78 -5.28 -23.80 -29.82
CA PRO A 78 -5.91 -22.73 -30.56
C PRO A 78 -5.58 -21.41 -29.85
N ASN A 79 -5.05 -20.44 -30.58
CA ASN A 79 -4.79 -19.09 -30.09
C ASN A 79 -6.14 -18.46 -29.70
N ARG A 80 -6.63 -18.79 -28.50
CA ARG A 80 -7.78 -18.09 -27.91
C ARG A 80 -7.26 -16.68 -27.63
N PRO A 81 -7.87 -15.63 -28.20
CA PRO A 81 -7.49 -14.28 -27.86
C PRO A 81 -7.61 -14.13 -26.34
N PRO A 82 -6.62 -13.52 -25.66
CA PRO A 82 -6.66 -13.37 -24.22
C PRO A 82 -7.98 -12.68 -23.86
N ARG A 83 -8.78 -13.31 -22.98
CA ARG A 83 -10.01 -12.73 -22.49
C ARG A 83 -9.67 -11.39 -21.87
N ARG A 84 -10.07 -10.29 -22.51
CA ARG A 84 -9.86 -8.95 -21.99
C ARG A 84 -10.69 -8.84 -20.71
N PRO A 85 -10.08 -8.55 -19.55
CA PRO A 85 -10.84 -8.29 -18.34
C PRO A 85 -11.85 -7.16 -18.61
N PHE A 86 -13.07 -7.26 -18.05
CA PHE A 86 -14.10 -6.22 -18.18
C PHE A 86 -13.59 -4.81 -17.80
N LEU A 87 -12.63 -4.75 -16.87
CA LEU A 87 -11.97 -3.53 -16.40
C LEU A 87 -10.56 -3.29 -17.02
N GLY A 88 -10.23 -3.95 -18.13
CA GLY A 88 -8.92 -3.84 -18.78
C GLY A 88 -8.61 -2.45 -19.35
N PHE A 89 -9.58 -1.54 -19.40
CA PHE A 89 -9.33 -0.14 -19.75
C PHE A 89 -8.54 0.60 -18.68
N LEU A 90 -8.66 0.20 -17.40
CA LEU A 90 -7.92 0.80 -16.28
C LEU A 90 -6.41 0.56 -16.40
N ASP A 91 -6.03 -0.55 -17.02
CA ASP A 91 -4.62 -0.89 -17.29
C ASP A 91 -3.98 0.06 -18.33
N ARG A 92 -4.79 0.81 -19.09
CA ARG A 92 -4.32 1.78 -20.09
C ARG A 92 -4.16 3.19 -19.53
N ILE A 93 -4.67 3.45 -18.33
CA ILE A 93 -4.59 4.77 -17.71
C ILE A 93 -3.16 4.97 -17.20
N SER A 94 -2.48 6.02 -17.66
CA SER A 94 -1.14 6.34 -17.15
C SER A 94 -1.19 6.72 -15.66
N GLU A 95 -0.14 6.39 -14.92
CA GLU A 95 -0.02 6.72 -13.49
C GLU A 95 -0.19 8.22 -13.24
N ASN A 96 0.41 9.05 -14.11
CA ASN A 96 0.28 10.51 -14.04
C ASN A 96 -1.15 10.98 -14.27
N ALA A 97 -1.86 10.41 -15.25
CA ALA A 97 -3.26 10.76 -15.51
C ALA A 97 -4.15 10.37 -14.32
N LEU A 98 -3.93 9.21 -13.72
CA LEU A 98 -4.66 8.78 -12.53
C LEU A 98 -4.38 9.69 -11.33
N PHE A 99 -3.11 9.99 -11.08
CA PHE A 99 -2.67 10.86 -9.99
C PHE A 99 -3.30 12.25 -10.06
N TRP A 100 -3.16 12.92 -11.21
CA TRP A 100 -3.75 14.24 -11.42
C TRP A 100 -5.28 14.20 -11.49
N GLY A 101 -5.85 13.12 -12.02
CA GLY A 101 -7.30 12.91 -12.05
C GLY A 101 -7.89 12.89 -10.64
N ILE A 102 -7.29 12.12 -9.71
CA ILE A 102 -7.75 12.06 -8.31
C ILE A 102 -7.63 13.43 -7.64
N ILE A 103 -6.51 14.15 -7.83
CA ILE A 103 -6.32 15.50 -7.27
C ILE A 103 -7.38 16.47 -7.82
N THR A 104 -7.63 16.43 -9.13
CA THR A 104 -8.59 17.31 -9.80
C THR A 104 -10.01 17.05 -9.31
N ILE A 105 -10.41 15.78 -9.22
CA ILE A 105 -11.74 15.40 -8.72
C ILE A 105 -11.94 15.90 -7.28
N ASN A 106 -10.95 15.69 -6.41
CA ASN A 106 -11.00 16.20 -5.03
C ASN A 106 -11.14 17.73 -4.99
N GLY A 107 -10.39 18.45 -5.83
CA GLY A 107 -10.48 19.91 -5.93
C GLY A 107 -11.85 20.39 -6.40
N VAL A 108 -12.41 19.76 -7.43
CA VAL A 108 -13.76 20.09 -7.95
C VAL A 108 -14.83 19.86 -6.87
N VAL A 109 -14.82 18.69 -6.23
CA VAL A 109 -15.80 18.35 -5.18
C VAL A 109 -15.67 19.30 -3.99
N PHE A 110 -14.44 19.71 -3.63
CA PHE A 110 -14.20 20.69 -2.58
C PHE A 110 -14.76 22.09 -2.93
N VAL A 111 -14.60 22.54 -4.18
CA VAL A 111 -15.21 23.79 -4.65
C VAL A 111 -16.74 23.70 -4.57
N MET A 112 -17.32 22.56 -4.97
CA MET A 112 -18.77 22.33 -4.85
C MET A 112 -19.24 22.41 -3.39
N TRP A 113 -18.51 21.80 -2.45
CA TRP A 113 -18.79 21.96 -1.02
C TRP A 113 -18.72 23.41 -0.59
N THR A 114 -17.64 24.12 -0.94
CA THR A 114 -17.44 25.53 -0.58
C THR A 114 -18.60 26.40 -1.07
N MET A 115 -19.01 26.26 -2.33
CA MET A 115 -20.13 26.99 -2.91
C MET A 115 -21.45 26.64 -2.20
N SER A 116 -21.69 25.35 -1.91
CA SER A 116 -22.90 24.91 -1.22
C SER A 116 -23.00 25.45 0.22
N THR A 117 -21.88 25.47 0.94
CA THR A 117 -21.78 25.98 2.31
C THR A 117 -21.91 27.50 2.35
N GLN A 118 -21.36 28.20 1.36
CA GLN A 118 -21.54 29.64 1.20
C GLN A 118 -23.01 30.00 0.97
N ARG A 119 -23.71 29.29 0.06
CA ARG A 119 -25.15 29.47 -0.18
C ARG A 119 -26.00 29.19 1.07
N LEU A 120 -25.65 28.16 1.84
CA LEU A 120 -26.32 27.89 3.11
C LEU A 120 -26.12 29.03 4.13
N LYS A 121 -24.91 29.60 4.20
CA LYS A 121 -24.59 30.64 5.18
C LYS A 121 -25.20 32.01 4.83
N ILE A 122 -25.09 32.39 3.56
CA ILE A 122 -25.49 33.71 3.03
C ILE A 122 -26.99 33.70 2.70
N ASP A 123 -27.42 32.79 1.83
CA ASP A 123 -28.79 32.78 1.29
C ASP A 123 -29.78 32.01 2.17
N LYS A 124 -29.29 31.34 3.22
CA LYS A 124 -30.05 30.42 4.09
C LYS A 124 -30.75 29.28 3.33
N ASN A 125 -30.35 29.02 2.08
CA ASN A 125 -30.94 27.97 1.25
C ASN A 125 -30.20 26.63 1.46
N PRO A 126 -30.86 25.60 2.02
CA PRO A 126 -30.22 24.32 2.30
C PRO A 126 -30.11 23.39 1.08
N TYR A 127 -30.76 23.69 -0.04
CA TYR A 127 -30.92 22.76 -1.16
C TYR A 127 -29.58 22.25 -1.71
N SER A 128 -28.65 23.16 -2.02
CA SER A 128 -27.33 22.78 -2.57
C SER A 128 -26.49 21.99 -1.55
N TYR A 129 -26.55 22.36 -0.27
CA TYR A 129 -25.82 21.67 0.78
C TYR A 129 -26.38 20.26 1.02
N GLN A 130 -27.71 20.14 1.05
CA GLN A 130 -28.37 18.84 1.20
C GLN A 130 -28.10 17.92 0.00
N TRP A 131 -28.02 18.49 -1.21
CA TRP A 131 -27.61 17.74 -2.40
C TRP A 131 -26.18 17.19 -2.25
N MET A 132 -25.24 17.97 -1.70
CA MET A 132 -23.88 17.49 -1.40
C MET A 132 -23.89 16.37 -0.36
N ILE A 133 -24.63 16.52 0.75
CA ILE A 133 -24.79 15.46 1.76
C ILE A 133 -25.34 14.17 1.12
N ASN A 134 -26.36 14.28 0.27
CA ASN A 134 -27.00 13.11 -0.33
C ASN A 134 -26.13 12.39 -1.36
N ASN A 135 -25.12 13.05 -1.95
CA ASN A 135 -24.33 12.50 -3.06
C ASN A 135 -22.84 12.32 -2.75
N PHE A 136 -22.30 13.01 -1.74
CA PHE A 136 -20.86 13.04 -1.42
C PHE A 136 -20.59 12.74 0.06
N SER A 137 -21.60 12.35 0.83
CA SER A 137 -21.42 11.82 2.19
C SER A 137 -21.94 10.40 2.28
N SER A 138 -21.16 9.51 2.89
CA SER A 138 -21.60 8.15 3.18
C SER A 138 -22.26 8.12 4.54
N SER A 139 -23.54 7.76 4.60
CA SER A 139 -24.29 7.60 5.84
C SER A 139 -25.23 6.40 5.72
N TRP A 140 -25.71 5.90 6.86
CA TRP A 140 -26.68 4.81 6.87
C TRP A 140 -27.94 5.21 6.12
N ARG A 141 -28.43 6.46 6.28
CA ARG A 141 -29.58 6.98 5.53
C ARG A 141 -29.34 6.98 4.03
N ASN A 142 -28.17 7.39 3.56
CA ASN A 142 -27.88 7.38 2.13
C ASN A 142 -27.86 5.96 1.59
N PHE A 143 -27.24 5.03 2.31
CA PHE A 143 -27.23 3.62 1.94
C PHE A 143 -28.64 3.01 1.89
N SER A 144 -29.44 3.18 2.95
CA SER A 144 -30.80 2.64 3.04
C SER A 144 -31.78 3.32 2.07
N SER A 145 -31.50 4.54 1.64
CA SER A 145 -32.25 5.25 0.59
C SER A 145 -31.84 4.85 -0.84
N GLY A 146 -30.99 3.84 -1.01
CA GLY A 146 -30.52 3.36 -2.31
C GLY A 146 -29.36 4.16 -2.93
N ARG A 147 -28.79 5.13 -2.21
CA ARG A 147 -27.66 5.96 -2.70
C ARG A 147 -26.32 5.27 -2.51
N ILE A 148 -26.17 4.05 -3.03
CA ILE A 148 -24.98 3.21 -2.81
C ILE A 148 -23.69 3.82 -3.38
N TRP A 149 -23.80 4.73 -4.36
CA TRP A 149 -22.65 5.44 -4.94
C TRP A 149 -21.93 6.32 -3.93
N THR A 150 -22.58 6.72 -2.82
CA THR A 150 -21.97 7.56 -1.79
C THR A 150 -20.76 6.93 -1.14
N MET A 151 -20.62 5.60 -1.19
CA MET A 151 -19.42 4.90 -0.70
C MET A 151 -18.18 5.16 -1.55
N ILE A 152 -18.36 5.55 -2.81
CA ILE A 152 -17.26 5.87 -3.74
C ILE A 152 -17.04 7.37 -3.76
N THR A 153 -18.11 8.16 -3.89
CA THR A 153 -18.00 9.62 -3.99
C THR A 153 -17.54 10.26 -2.67
N SER A 154 -17.83 9.67 -1.51
CA SER A 154 -17.31 10.17 -0.22
C SER A 154 -15.78 10.11 -0.13
N CYS A 155 -15.13 9.19 -0.87
CA CYS A 155 -13.67 9.10 -0.97
C CYS A 155 -13.03 10.30 -1.68
N PHE A 156 -13.82 11.19 -2.27
CA PHE A 156 -13.35 12.42 -2.94
C PHE A 156 -13.88 13.70 -2.27
N SER A 157 -14.50 13.56 -1.10
CA SER A 157 -15.31 14.59 -0.47
C SER A 157 -14.55 15.27 0.69
N HIS A 158 -14.47 16.59 0.65
CA HIS A 158 -13.84 17.41 1.69
C HIS A 158 -14.65 18.68 1.91
N GLU A 159 -15.06 18.95 3.15
CA GLU A 159 -15.86 20.15 3.47
C GLU A 159 -14.99 21.34 3.92
N ASN A 160 -13.80 21.08 4.47
CA ASN A 160 -12.97 22.11 5.09
C ASN A 160 -11.55 22.18 4.50
N ILE A 161 -11.00 23.40 4.48
CA ILE A 161 -9.69 23.70 3.87
C ILE A 161 -8.56 22.88 4.52
N PRO A 162 -8.42 22.82 5.86
CA PRO A 162 -7.33 22.06 6.47
C PRO A 162 -7.35 20.57 6.08
N HIS A 163 -8.55 19.97 5.97
CA HIS A 163 -8.71 18.56 5.64
C HIS A 163 -8.28 18.24 4.21
N ILE A 164 -8.68 19.05 3.20
CA ILE A 164 -8.22 18.83 1.82
C ILE A 164 -6.72 19.10 1.67
N LEU A 165 -6.15 20.08 2.38
CA LEU A 165 -4.71 20.36 2.32
C LEU A 165 -3.90 19.20 2.90
N PHE A 166 -4.30 18.68 4.06
CA PHE A 166 -3.60 17.56 4.70
C PHE A 166 -3.70 16.26 3.88
N ASN A 167 -4.90 15.94 3.37
CA ASN A 167 -5.10 14.77 2.52
C ASN A 167 -4.40 14.92 1.18
N GLY A 168 -4.48 16.09 0.54
CA GLY A 168 -3.81 16.39 -0.72
C GLY A 168 -2.29 16.28 -0.58
N PHE A 169 -1.73 16.84 0.50
CA PHE A 169 -0.30 16.73 0.81
C PHE A 169 0.10 15.26 1.01
N THR A 170 -0.61 14.52 1.86
CA THR A 170 -0.32 13.11 2.13
C THR A 170 -0.42 12.27 0.86
N PHE A 171 -1.48 12.45 0.07
CA PHE A 171 -1.67 11.79 -1.22
C PHE A 171 -0.53 12.11 -2.19
N PHE A 172 -0.11 13.38 -2.28
CA PHE A 172 0.93 13.82 -3.20
C PHE A 172 2.26 13.06 -3.01
N PHE A 173 2.66 12.85 -1.75
CA PHE A 173 3.90 12.14 -1.43
C PHE A 173 3.76 10.62 -1.45
N MET A 174 2.61 10.09 -1.03
CA MET A 174 2.44 8.65 -0.79
C MET A 174 1.90 7.90 -2.01
N ALA A 175 1.11 8.55 -2.86
CA ALA A 175 0.43 7.86 -3.96
C ALA A 175 1.40 7.40 -5.07
N LYS A 176 2.37 8.24 -5.46
CA LYS A 176 3.29 7.93 -6.57
C LYS A 176 4.13 6.66 -6.33
N PRO A 177 4.79 6.47 -5.17
CA PRO A 177 5.48 5.22 -4.88
C PRO A 177 4.56 4.01 -4.95
N VAL A 178 3.34 4.11 -4.42
CA VAL A 178 2.38 2.99 -4.44
C VAL A 178 1.89 2.69 -5.85
N MET A 179 1.61 3.73 -6.66
CA MET A 179 1.28 3.57 -8.09
C MET A 179 2.42 2.88 -8.84
N SER A 180 3.68 3.22 -8.58
CA SER A 180 4.83 2.55 -9.23
C SER A 180 5.00 1.08 -8.85
N ILE A 181 4.51 0.69 -7.66
CA ILE A 181 4.54 -0.70 -7.17
C ILE A 181 3.36 -1.51 -7.72
N LEU A 182 2.18 -0.89 -7.82
CA LEU A 182 0.91 -1.57 -8.09
C LEU A 182 0.44 -1.47 -9.54
N GLY A 183 0.80 -0.38 -10.22
CA GLY A 183 0.15 0.10 -11.44
C GLY A 183 -1.21 0.76 -11.15
N SER A 184 -1.72 1.51 -12.14
CA SER A 184 -2.94 2.34 -12.03
C SER A 184 -4.17 1.57 -11.56
N ARG A 185 -4.45 0.39 -12.14
CA ARG A 185 -5.64 -0.40 -11.82
C ARG A 185 -5.66 -0.88 -10.38
N ASN A 186 -4.56 -1.47 -9.93
CA ASN A 186 -4.45 -2.00 -8.57
C ASN A 186 -4.39 -0.87 -7.53
N PHE A 187 -3.77 0.26 -7.87
CA PHE A 187 -3.84 1.45 -7.03
C PHE A 187 -5.29 1.90 -6.82
N LEU A 188 -6.10 1.95 -7.89
CA LEU A 188 -7.49 2.35 -7.79
C LEU A 188 -8.31 1.38 -6.93
N PHE A 189 -8.06 0.07 -7.05
CA PHE A 189 -8.71 -0.93 -6.19
C PHE A 189 -8.29 -0.80 -4.72
N LEU A 190 -7.01 -0.55 -4.44
CA LEU A 190 -6.56 -0.27 -3.09
C LEU A 190 -7.24 0.98 -2.52
N TYR A 191 -7.19 2.08 -3.28
CA TYR A 191 -7.74 3.37 -2.86
C TYR A 191 -9.25 3.30 -2.60
N LEU A 192 -10.04 2.84 -3.59
CA LEU A 192 -11.49 2.74 -3.45
C LEU A 192 -11.89 1.61 -2.50
N GLY A 193 -11.18 0.48 -2.50
CA GLY A 193 -11.47 -0.66 -1.62
C GLY A 193 -11.29 -0.30 -0.15
N SER A 194 -10.18 0.36 0.21
CA SER A 194 -9.97 0.86 1.57
C SER A 194 -11.02 1.90 1.98
N GLY A 195 -11.41 2.79 1.07
CA GLY A 195 -12.49 3.75 1.32
C GLY A 195 -13.85 3.08 1.56
N ILE A 196 -14.21 2.08 0.76
CA ILE A 196 -15.46 1.32 0.94
C ILE A 196 -15.46 0.56 2.27
N ILE A 197 -14.37 -0.12 2.61
CA ILE A 197 -14.24 -0.84 3.89
C ILE A 197 -14.43 0.13 5.07
N ALA A 198 -13.81 1.30 4.99
CA ALA A 198 -13.95 2.33 6.01
C ALA A 198 -15.38 2.88 6.10
N ASN A 199 -16.01 3.18 4.97
CA ASN A 199 -17.39 3.65 4.93
C ASN A 199 -18.33 2.63 5.58
N VAL A 200 -18.20 1.34 5.24
CA VAL A 200 -18.99 0.26 5.84
C VAL A 200 -18.77 0.20 7.35
N ALA A 201 -17.51 0.21 7.81
CA ALA A 201 -17.21 0.19 9.24
C ALA A 201 -17.79 1.40 10.00
N SER A 202 -17.63 2.61 9.45
CA SER A 202 -18.20 3.83 10.04
C SER A 202 -19.74 3.81 10.07
N MET A 203 -20.39 3.31 9.01
CA MET A 203 -21.85 3.19 8.96
C MET A 203 -22.37 2.15 9.95
N SER A 204 -21.72 0.99 10.04
CA SER A 204 -22.07 -0.05 11.02
C SER A 204 -21.92 0.46 12.45
N TRP A 205 -20.84 1.20 12.74
CA TRP A 205 -20.63 1.76 14.07
C TRP A 205 -21.68 2.83 14.44
N THR A 206 -21.98 3.73 13.51
CA THR A 206 -22.93 4.82 13.75
C THR A 206 -24.36 4.33 13.94
N ASN A 207 -24.78 3.38 13.09
CA ASN A 207 -26.09 2.77 13.17
C ASN A 207 -26.26 1.92 14.45
N LEU A 208 -25.28 1.08 14.77
CA LEU A 208 -25.42 0.07 15.83
C LEU A 208 -25.07 0.57 17.23
N MET A 209 -24.07 1.45 17.35
CA MET A 209 -23.53 1.85 18.67
C MET A 209 -23.92 3.25 19.12
N ARG A 210 -24.21 4.16 18.18
CA ARG A 210 -24.45 5.57 18.50
C ARG A 210 -25.88 6.05 18.25
N GLY A 211 -26.69 5.27 17.53
CA GLY A 211 -28.06 5.66 17.17
C GLY A 211 -28.15 7.00 16.44
N ARG A 212 -27.06 7.43 15.78
CA ARG A 212 -26.93 8.73 15.10
C ARG A 212 -26.45 8.49 13.68
N ASP A 213 -27.19 9.01 12.70
CA ASP A 213 -26.78 8.99 11.29
C ASP A 213 -25.90 10.19 10.96
N ASN A 214 -24.69 10.18 11.50
CA ASN A 214 -23.69 11.17 11.13
C ASN A 214 -23.00 10.69 9.85
N GLY A 215 -23.14 11.44 8.77
CA GLY A 215 -22.45 11.14 7.52
C GLY A 215 -20.93 11.23 7.70
N SER A 216 -20.22 10.26 7.13
CA SER A 216 -18.77 10.26 6.97
C SER A 216 -18.42 10.79 5.57
N TYR A 217 -17.38 11.60 5.48
CA TYR A 217 -16.86 12.16 4.23
C TYR A 217 -15.36 12.41 4.37
N GLY A 218 -14.57 11.97 3.38
CA GLY A 218 -13.13 12.15 3.43
C GLY A 218 -12.38 11.17 2.55
N ALA A 219 -11.47 11.69 1.74
CA ALA A 219 -10.44 10.88 1.08
C ALA A 219 -9.46 10.23 2.07
N SER A 220 -9.46 10.70 3.33
CA SER A 220 -8.55 10.25 4.38
C SER A 220 -8.55 8.73 4.51
N ALA A 221 -9.70 8.07 4.63
CA ALA A 221 -9.76 6.61 4.78
C ALA A 221 -9.11 5.83 3.62
N ALA A 222 -9.31 6.30 2.39
CA ALA A 222 -8.65 5.74 1.21
C ALA A 222 -7.13 5.98 1.26
N ILE A 223 -6.70 7.17 1.69
CA ILE A 223 -5.29 7.51 1.88
C ILE A 223 -4.67 6.67 3.00
N TYR A 224 -5.37 6.42 4.11
CA TYR A 224 -4.95 5.53 5.20
C TYR A 224 -4.66 4.12 4.68
N GLY A 225 -5.49 3.61 3.75
CA GLY A 225 -5.21 2.35 3.06
C GLY A 225 -3.95 2.38 2.19
N VAL A 226 -3.73 3.47 1.46
CA VAL A 226 -2.53 3.65 0.63
C VAL A 226 -1.26 3.69 1.49
N ILE A 227 -1.27 4.45 2.59
CA ILE A 227 -0.10 4.58 3.47
C ILE A 227 0.17 3.30 4.26
N SER A 228 -0.86 2.57 4.70
CA SER A 228 -0.66 1.30 5.41
C SER A 228 -0.10 0.22 4.48
N PHE A 229 -0.62 0.13 3.25
CA PHE A 229 -0.05 -0.75 2.23
C PHE A 229 1.43 -0.43 1.99
N LEU A 230 1.76 0.85 1.88
CA LEU A 230 3.14 1.29 1.65
C LEU A 230 4.06 0.97 2.83
N ALA A 231 3.58 1.14 4.06
CA ALA A 231 4.31 0.76 5.26
C ALA A 231 4.54 -0.76 5.34
N CYS A 232 3.61 -1.59 4.85
CA CYS A 232 3.80 -3.04 4.75
C CYS A 232 4.83 -3.44 3.69
N VAL A 233 4.81 -2.79 2.53
CA VAL A 233 5.72 -3.13 1.41
C VAL A 233 7.13 -2.58 1.62
N ALA A 234 7.24 -1.35 2.10
CA ALA A 234 8.51 -0.62 2.19
C ALA A 234 8.59 0.21 3.49
N PRO A 235 8.62 -0.43 4.68
CA PRO A 235 8.57 0.27 5.96
C PRO A 235 9.70 1.28 6.16
N LYS A 236 10.89 0.98 5.62
CA LYS A 236 12.10 1.83 5.75
C LYS A 236 12.18 2.96 4.73
N MET A 237 11.23 3.08 3.80
CA MET A 237 11.24 4.14 2.80
C MET A 237 11.04 5.50 3.50
N THR A 238 11.89 6.47 3.21
CA THR A 238 11.83 7.80 3.82
C THR A 238 11.18 8.81 2.89
N PHE A 239 10.31 9.65 3.46
CA PHE A 239 9.67 10.77 2.79
C PHE A 239 10.17 12.07 3.38
N GLN A 240 10.40 13.06 2.53
CA GLN A 240 10.76 14.40 2.98
C GLN A 240 9.50 15.15 3.42
N LEU A 241 9.24 15.20 4.72
CA LEU A 241 8.20 16.06 5.28
C LEU A 241 8.63 17.52 5.04
N TYR A 242 7.80 18.26 4.29
CA TYR A 242 8.06 19.65 3.86
C TYR A 242 9.40 19.87 3.15
N GLY A 243 9.99 18.82 2.56
CA GLY A 243 11.30 18.92 1.91
C GLY A 243 12.50 18.99 2.85
N LEU A 244 12.29 18.92 4.17
CA LEU A 244 13.32 19.19 5.19
C LEU A 244 13.63 17.96 6.05
N ILE A 245 12.61 17.22 6.48
CA ILE A 245 12.76 16.16 7.48
C ILE A 245 12.46 14.80 6.84
N PRO A 246 13.45 13.91 6.67
CA PRO A 246 13.20 12.55 6.20
C PRO A 246 12.51 11.74 7.31
N ILE A 247 11.24 11.43 7.11
CA ILE A 247 10.45 10.59 8.02
C ILE A 247 10.21 9.24 7.34
N PRO A 248 10.55 8.11 8.01
CA PRO A 248 10.26 6.80 7.45
C PRO A 248 8.74 6.54 7.39
N ALA A 249 8.30 5.79 6.38
CA ALA A 249 6.90 5.50 6.09
C ALA A 249 6.14 5.02 7.33
N TRP A 250 6.73 4.08 8.07
CA TRP A 250 6.13 3.54 9.28
C TRP A 250 5.86 4.62 10.33
N LEU A 251 6.80 5.56 10.52
CA LEU A 251 6.67 6.63 11.51
C LEU A 251 5.63 7.66 11.09
N ALA A 252 5.54 7.97 9.79
CA ALA A 252 4.49 8.84 9.26
C ALA A 252 3.10 8.22 9.53
N VAL A 253 2.92 6.93 9.23
CA VAL A 253 1.67 6.21 9.52
C VAL A 253 1.35 6.20 11.02
N SER A 254 2.32 5.85 11.86
CA SER A 254 2.13 5.81 13.31
C SER A 254 1.81 7.20 13.89
N GLY A 255 2.46 8.26 13.42
CA GLY A 255 2.22 9.63 13.87
C GLY A 255 0.84 10.14 13.48
N ILE A 256 0.43 9.92 12.22
CA ILE A 256 -0.91 10.29 11.73
C ILE A 256 -1.99 9.52 12.49
N PHE A 257 -1.78 8.21 12.74
CA PHE A 257 -2.70 7.38 13.51
C PHE A 257 -2.79 7.80 14.98
N ALA A 258 -1.66 8.12 15.61
CA ALA A 258 -1.62 8.59 16.99
C ALA A 258 -2.34 9.94 17.16
N TYR A 259 -2.11 10.87 16.23
CA TYR A 259 -2.80 12.17 16.22
C TYR A 259 -4.32 12.02 16.08
N ASP A 260 -4.75 11.13 15.19
CA ASP A 260 -6.16 10.86 14.96
C ASP A 260 -6.83 10.20 16.16
N THR A 261 -6.17 9.20 16.76
CA THR A 261 -6.63 8.54 17.99
C THR A 261 -6.71 9.51 19.17
N TYR A 262 -5.69 10.35 19.36
CA TYR A 262 -5.68 11.39 20.39
C TYR A 262 -6.83 12.39 20.19
N SER A 263 -7.06 12.81 18.95
CA SER A 263 -8.17 13.71 18.60
C SER A 263 -9.54 13.08 18.90
N ALA A 264 -9.67 11.76 18.71
CA ALA A 264 -10.88 10.99 19.01
C ALA A 264 -11.19 10.91 20.50
N LEU A 265 -10.14 10.72 21.32
CA LEU A 265 -10.27 10.60 22.78
C LEU A 265 -10.66 11.95 23.41
N ASN A 266 -10.17 13.05 22.84
CA ASN A 266 -10.45 14.40 23.34
C ASN A 266 -11.75 15.01 22.78
N ASP A 267 -12.28 14.49 21.68
CA ASP A 267 -13.53 14.95 21.09
C ASP A 267 -14.38 13.76 20.64
N SER A 268 -15.39 13.44 21.45
CA SER A 268 -16.36 12.38 21.17
C SER A 268 -17.09 12.55 19.83
N ARG A 269 -17.14 13.75 19.24
CA ARG A 269 -17.73 13.98 17.91
C ARG A 269 -16.84 13.43 16.79
N LYS A 270 -15.53 13.35 16.99
CA LYS A 270 -14.53 12.85 16.03
C LYS A 270 -14.36 11.33 16.02
N GLY A 271 -14.95 10.61 16.98
CA GLY A 271 -14.79 9.15 17.08
C GLY A 271 -15.28 8.35 15.86
N ILE A 272 -16.15 8.91 15.00
CA ILE A 272 -16.60 8.26 13.76
C ILE A 272 -15.51 8.30 12.69
N ASP A 273 -14.79 9.42 12.62
CA ASP A 273 -13.68 9.62 11.68
C ASP A 273 -12.56 8.64 12.00
N THR A 274 -12.25 8.47 13.29
CA THR A 274 -11.20 7.54 13.76
C THR A 274 -11.48 6.08 13.43
N ILE A 275 -12.73 5.62 13.56
CA ILE A 275 -13.09 4.25 13.17
C ILE A 275 -12.96 4.06 11.67
N GLY A 276 -13.36 5.06 10.90
CA GLY A 276 -13.15 5.06 9.45
C GLY A 276 -11.66 4.99 9.10
N HIS A 277 -10.81 5.74 9.79
CA HIS A 277 -9.37 5.72 9.57
C HIS A 277 -8.73 4.37 9.96
N VAL A 278 -9.11 3.79 11.10
CA VAL A 278 -8.67 2.45 11.52
C VAL A 278 -9.07 1.41 10.46
N ALA A 279 -10.33 1.43 10.03
CA ALA A 279 -10.82 0.50 9.01
C ALA A 279 -10.14 0.70 7.65
N GLY A 280 -9.84 1.95 7.27
CA GLY A 280 -9.07 2.26 6.06
C GLY A 280 -7.64 1.71 6.11
N LEU A 281 -6.94 1.90 7.25
CA LEU A 281 -5.63 1.29 7.52
C LEU A 281 -5.68 -0.23 7.38
N MET A 282 -6.66 -0.87 8.02
CA MET A 282 -6.88 -2.31 7.93
C MET A 282 -7.14 -2.76 6.50
N GLY A 283 -7.91 -1.99 5.71
CA GLY A 283 -8.14 -2.27 4.30
C GLY A 283 -6.85 -2.38 3.50
N GLY A 284 -5.89 -1.48 3.73
CA GLY A 284 -4.58 -1.55 3.07
C GLY A 284 -3.71 -2.73 3.52
N VAL A 285 -3.76 -3.09 4.82
CA VAL A 285 -3.08 -4.28 5.35
C VAL A 285 -3.69 -5.56 4.75
N VAL A 286 -5.01 -5.67 4.70
CA VAL A 286 -5.72 -6.80 4.09
C VAL A 286 -5.38 -6.90 2.62
N TYR A 287 -5.36 -5.79 1.88
CA TYR A 287 -4.97 -5.78 0.47
C TYR A 287 -3.53 -6.27 0.27
N PHE A 288 -2.59 -5.82 1.13
CA PHE A 288 -1.22 -6.30 1.14
C PHE A 288 -1.14 -7.82 1.38
N LEU A 289 -1.83 -8.33 2.40
CA LEU A 289 -1.84 -9.75 2.73
C LEU A 289 -2.45 -10.58 1.59
N ALA A 290 -3.56 -10.14 1.01
CA ALA A 290 -4.20 -10.81 -0.11
C ALA A 290 -3.25 -10.96 -1.30
N ARG A 291 -2.47 -9.92 -1.62
CA ARG A 291 -1.45 -9.95 -2.66
C ARG A 291 -0.25 -10.83 -2.27
N ARG A 292 0.17 -10.80 -1.00
CA ARG A 292 1.28 -11.62 -0.48
C ARG A 292 0.98 -13.13 -0.56
N PHE A 293 -0.28 -13.51 -0.38
CA PHE A 293 -0.77 -14.88 -0.46
C PHE A 293 -1.34 -15.26 -1.84
N ARG A 294 -1.21 -14.39 -2.85
CA ARG A 294 -1.68 -14.61 -4.23
C ARG A 294 -3.18 -14.91 -4.33
N ILE A 295 -3.96 -14.30 -3.43
CA ILE A 295 -5.43 -14.31 -3.49
C ILE A 295 -5.92 -13.33 -4.57
N LEU A 296 -5.14 -12.28 -4.83
CA LEU A 296 -5.34 -11.23 -5.84
C LEU A 296 -4.18 -11.16 -6.83
#